data_AF-A0A2X3D5X1-F1
#
_entry.id   AF-A0A2X3D5X1-F1
#
_cell.length_a   1.000
_cell.length_b   1.000
_cell.length_c   1.000
_cell.angle_alpha   90.00
_cell.angle_beta   90.00
_cell.angle_gamma   90.00
#
_symmetry.space_group_name_H-M   'P 1'
#
loop_
_entity.id
_entity.type
_entity.pdbx_description
1 polymer ?
#
loop_
_entity_poly.entity_id
_entity_poly.type
_entity_poly.pdbx_seq_one_letter_code
_entity_poly.pdbx_strand_id
1 'polypeptide(L)'
;MGNGWHEWPLMVFTVFGQCVVGGFIVLALALMTGKLSREQEQRVVGSMFGLWVLMGIGFIASTMHLGSPLRAFNSLNRVGASSLSNEIASGAIFFAVGGIGWLLAVCKKLPAGLRSLWLVVTMVLGVIFV
;
A
#
# COMPACT_ATOMS: atom_id res chain seq x y z
N MET A 1 21.35 -26.40 1.03
CA MET A 1 20.70 -25.11 1.33
C MET A 1 20.50 -24.40 0.01
N GLY A 2 19.26 -24.23 -0.44
CA GLY A 2 18.99 -23.51 -1.69
C GLY A 2 19.45 -22.07 -1.54
N ASN A 3 20.27 -21.57 -2.46
CA ASN A 3 20.68 -20.18 -2.48
C ASN A 3 19.43 -19.28 -2.35
N GLY A 4 19.47 -18.22 -1.52
CA GLY A 4 18.34 -17.33 -1.17
C GLY A 4 17.61 -16.60 -2.32
N TRP A 5 17.86 -16.97 -3.57
CA TRP A 5 17.12 -16.54 -4.76
C TRP A 5 15.62 -16.83 -4.69
N HIS A 6 15.20 -17.80 -3.85
CA HIS A 6 13.79 -18.10 -3.61
C HIS A 6 13.11 -17.11 -2.63
N GLU A 7 13.86 -16.32 -1.88
CA GLU A 7 13.29 -15.36 -0.91
C GLU A 7 13.39 -13.92 -1.43
N TRP A 8 14.23 -13.68 -2.44
CA TRP A 8 14.49 -12.35 -2.99
C TRP A 8 13.22 -11.59 -3.42
N PRO A 9 12.23 -12.22 -4.08
CA PRO A 9 11.02 -11.49 -4.46
C PRO A 9 10.11 -11.13 -3.28
N LEU A 10 10.13 -11.96 -2.22
CA LEU A 10 9.44 -11.63 -0.98
C LEU A 10 10.14 -10.46 -0.27
N MET A 11 11.48 -10.47 -0.20
CA MET A 11 12.25 -9.36 0.37
C MET A 11 12.01 -8.04 -0.38
N VAL A 12 11.90 -8.08 -1.71
CA VAL A 12 11.56 -6.89 -2.51
C VAL A 12 10.16 -6.39 -2.16
N PHE A 13 9.18 -7.28 -2.03
CA PHE A 13 7.82 -6.93 -1.63
C PHE A 13 7.78 -6.27 -0.26
N THR A 14 8.45 -6.84 0.75
CA THR A 14 8.42 -6.31 2.11
C THR A 14 9.13 -4.96 2.23
N VAL A 15 10.30 -4.80 1.60
CA VAL A 15 11.03 -3.51 1.61
C VAL A 15 10.24 -2.43 0.89
N PHE A 16 9.68 -2.71 -0.29
CA PHE A 16 8.85 -1.74 -0.99
C PHE A 16 7.58 -1.41 -0.20
N GLY A 17 6.93 -2.43 0.40
CA GLY A 17 5.79 -2.24 1.28
C GLY A 17 6.10 -1.28 2.43
N GLN A 18 7.19 -1.51 3.15
CA GLN A 18 7.65 -0.66 4.25
C GLN A 18 7.95 0.78 3.78
N CYS A 19 8.62 0.96 2.64
CA CYS A 19 8.88 2.28 2.06
C CYS A 19 7.58 3.00 1.71
N VAL A 20 6.61 2.30 1.12
CA VAL A 20 5.29 2.86 0.76
C VAL A 20 4.52 3.27 2.00
N VAL A 21 4.48 2.41 3.03
CA VAL A 21 3.79 2.71 4.30
C VAL A 21 4.42 3.91 5.00
N GLY A 22 5.74 3.92 5.17
CA GLY A 22 6.45 5.04 5.78
C GLY A 22 6.25 6.35 5.00
N GLY A 23 6.39 6.29 3.67
CA GLY A 23 6.14 7.44 2.79
C GLY A 23 4.71 7.96 2.91
N PHE A 24 3.72 7.06 2.90
CA PHE A 24 2.32 7.43 3.04
C PHE A 24 2.04 8.10 4.39
N ILE A 25 2.54 7.54 5.50
CA ILE A 25 2.37 8.13 6.84
C ILE A 25 2.93 9.55 6.89
N VAL A 26 4.14 9.78 6.37
CA VAL A 26 4.74 11.12 6.35
C VAL A 26 3.87 12.12 5.57
N LEU A 27 3.42 11.75 4.37
CA LEU A 27 2.57 12.61 3.55
C LEU A 27 1.18 12.82 4.17
N ALA A 28 0.59 11.78 4.77
CA ALA A 28 -0.68 11.84 5.45
C ALA A 28 -0.63 12.78 6.66
N LEU A 29 0.40 12.66 7.50
CA LEU A 29 0.62 13.58 8.62
C LEU A 29 0.79 15.02 8.13
N ALA A 30 1.56 15.24 7.06
CA ALA A 30 1.73 16.57 6.47
C ALA A 30 0.38 17.18 6.05
N LEU A 31 -0.47 16.41 5.37
CA LEU A 31 -1.83 16.84 5.00
C LEU A 31 -2.73 17.11 6.22
N MET A 32 -2.60 16.31 7.28
CA MET A 32 -3.39 16.46 8.49
C MET A 32 -2.98 17.67 9.36
N THR A 33 -1.77 18.21 9.17
CA THR A 33 -1.38 19.44 9.88
C THR A 33 -2.22 20.65 9.50
N GLY A 34 -2.90 20.63 8.34
CA GLY A 34 -3.72 21.73 7.84
C GLY A 34 -2.93 23.00 7.48
N LYS A 35 -1.59 22.94 7.47
CA LYS A 35 -0.71 24.11 7.22
C LYS A 35 -0.41 24.35 5.73
N LEU A 36 -0.85 23.45 4.86
CA LEU A 36 -0.56 23.49 3.42
C LEU A 36 -1.59 24.36 2.69
N SER A 37 -1.12 25.13 1.69
CA SER A 37 -2.03 25.76 0.73
C SER A 37 -2.79 24.69 -0.07
N ARG A 38 -3.91 25.06 -0.69
CA ARG A 38 -4.69 24.13 -1.53
C ARG A 38 -3.86 23.54 -2.67
N GLU A 39 -2.97 24.32 -3.26
CA GLU A 39 -2.05 23.89 -4.31
C GLU A 39 -1.02 22.90 -3.79
N GLN A 40 -0.48 23.13 -2.58
CA GLN A 40 0.46 22.22 -1.94
C GLN A 40 -0.21 20.91 -1.55
N GLU A 41 -1.43 20.95 -1.01
CA GLU A 41 -2.21 19.73 -0.73
C GLU A 41 -2.42 18.90 -1.99
N GLN A 42 -2.82 19.52 -3.10
CA GLN A 42 -3.01 18.82 -4.37
C GLN A 42 -1.71 18.21 -4.89
N ARG A 43 -0.57 18.89 -4.73
CA ARG A 43 0.74 18.35 -5.08
C ARG A 43 1.13 17.14 -4.22
N VAL A 44 0.86 17.20 -2.91
CA VAL A 44 1.12 16.09 -1.98
C VAL A 44 0.22 14.89 -2.28
N VAL A 45 -1.08 15.11 -2.50
CA VAL A 45 -1.99 14.03 -2.92
C VAL A 45 -1.55 13.49 -4.29
N GLY A 46 -1.15 14.33 -5.23
CA GLY A 46 -0.64 13.91 -6.54
C GLY A 46 0.64 13.06 -6.44
N SER A 47 1.57 13.44 -5.56
CA SER A 47 2.85 12.72 -5.41
C SER A 47 2.69 11.32 -4.80
N MET A 48 1.60 11.06 -4.06
CA MET A 48 1.26 9.71 -3.58
C MET A 48 1.10 8.69 -4.72
N PHE A 49 0.89 9.11 -5.97
CA PHE A 49 0.90 8.21 -7.12
C PHE A 49 2.17 7.34 -7.18
N GLY A 50 3.34 7.93 -6.89
CA GLY A 50 4.60 7.20 -6.90
C GLY A 50 4.63 6.07 -5.86
N LEU A 51 4.01 6.29 -4.69
CA LEU A 51 3.88 5.27 -3.65
C LEU A 51 3.02 4.09 -4.12
N TRP A 52 1.89 4.37 -4.79
CA TRP A 52 1.00 3.32 -5.29
C TRP A 52 1.63 2.54 -6.45
N VAL A 53 2.36 3.20 -7.34
CA VAL A 53 3.12 2.51 -8.40
C VAL A 53 4.17 1.61 -7.77
N LEU A 54 4.93 2.11 -6.79
CA LEU A 54 5.95 1.32 -6.09
C LEU A 54 5.34 0.08 -5.41
N MET A 55 4.19 0.24 -4.74
CA MET A 55 3.47 -0.88 -4.15
C MET A 55 3.01 -1.90 -5.20
N GLY A 56 2.49 -1.43 -6.34
CA GLY A 56 2.08 -2.29 -7.46
C GLY A 56 3.25 -3.12 -8.01
N ILE A 57 4.44 -2.53 -8.11
CA ILE A 57 5.67 -3.24 -8.49
C ILE A 57 6.01 -4.31 -7.46
N GLY A 58 5.89 -4.02 -6.16
CA GLY A 58 6.08 -5.00 -5.09
C GLY A 58 5.16 -6.22 -5.24
N PHE A 59 3.86 -6.00 -5.53
CA PHE A 59 2.93 -7.10 -5.79
C PHE A 59 3.28 -7.91 -7.03
N ILE A 60 3.66 -7.25 -8.13
CA ILE A 60 4.06 -7.94 -9.36
C ILE A 60 5.29 -8.83 -9.08
N ALA A 61 6.31 -8.29 -8.40
CA ALA A 61 7.50 -9.06 -8.01
C ALA A 61 7.14 -10.28 -7.16
N SER A 62 6.26 -10.12 -6.17
CA SER A 62 5.77 -11.21 -5.32
C SER A 62 5.05 -12.31 -6.11
N THR A 63 4.16 -11.94 -7.04
CA THR A 63 3.39 -12.92 -7.84
C THR A 63 4.19 -13.60 -8.94
N MET A 64 5.16 -12.92 -9.54
CA MET A 64 6.05 -13.49 -10.56
C MET A 64 6.90 -14.63 -9.97
N HIS A 65 7.18 -14.59 -8.67
CA HIS A 65 7.93 -15.65 -8.00
C HIS A 65 7.14 -16.93 -7.73
N LEU A 66 5.82 -16.82 -7.56
CA LEU A 66 4.90 -17.96 -7.37
C LEU A 66 4.65 -18.75 -8.67
N GLY A 67 5.14 -18.25 -9.81
CA GLY A 67 5.00 -18.86 -11.14
C GLY A 67 3.63 -18.68 -11.81
N SER A 68 2.62 -18.19 -11.09
CA SER A 68 1.28 -17.92 -11.64
C SER A 68 0.48 -16.94 -10.77
N PRO A 69 -0.06 -15.84 -11.33
CA PRO A 69 -0.96 -14.91 -10.64
C PRO A 69 -2.22 -15.59 -10.05
N LEU A 70 -2.70 -16.66 -10.67
CA LEU A 70 -3.87 -17.42 -10.17
C LEU A 70 -3.60 -18.10 -8.82
N ARG A 71 -2.33 -18.41 -8.50
CA ARG A 71 -1.96 -18.96 -7.19
C ARG A 71 -2.03 -17.92 -6.08
N ALA A 72 -1.93 -16.62 -6.39
CA ALA A 72 -2.14 -15.56 -5.41
C ALA A 72 -3.60 -15.57 -4.90
N PHE A 73 -4.57 -15.85 -5.78
CA PHE A 73 -5.97 -16.04 -5.36
C PHE A 73 -6.18 -17.30 -4.50
N ASN A 74 -5.46 -18.40 -4.78
CA ASN A 74 -5.47 -19.56 -3.90
C ASN A 74 -4.80 -19.30 -2.54
N SER A 75 -3.80 -18.42 -2.49
CA SER A 75 -3.19 -17.93 -1.25
C SER A 75 -4.20 -17.12 -0.41
N LEU A 76 -5.04 -16.30 -1.05
CA LEU A 76 -6.11 -15.57 -0.36
C LEU A 76 -7.18 -16.51 0.24
N ASN A 77 -7.43 -17.68 -0.38
CA ASN A 77 -8.29 -18.72 0.21
C ASN A 77 -7.67 -19.43 1.43
N ARG A 78 -6.41 -19.13 1.78
CA ARG A 78 -5.70 -19.65 2.96
C ARG A 78 -5.36 -18.55 3.97
N VAL A 79 -5.99 -17.38 3.90
CA VAL A 79 -5.84 -16.32 4.92
C VAL A 79 -6.14 -16.92 6.30
N GLY A 80 -5.24 -16.71 7.26
CA GLY A 80 -5.28 -17.29 8.59
C GLY A 80 -4.48 -18.58 8.79
N ALA A 81 -4.03 -19.25 7.71
CA ALA A 81 -3.26 -20.50 7.81
C ALA A 81 -1.74 -20.31 7.76
N SER A 82 -1.24 -19.18 7.25
CA SER A 82 0.19 -18.86 7.24
C SER A 82 0.46 -17.36 7.37
N SER A 83 1.56 -17.00 8.03
CA SER A 83 2.00 -15.60 8.20
C SER A 83 2.20 -14.89 6.86
N LEU A 84 2.76 -15.60 5.86
CA LEU A 84 2.98 -15.08 4.52
C LEU A 84 1.67 -14.72 3.79
N SER A 85 0.63 -15.54 3.93
CA SER A 85 -0.68 -15.26 3.33
C SER A 85 -1.32 -14.03 3.98
N ASN A 86 -1.20 -13.90 5.31
CA ASN A 86 -1.71 -12.76 6.05
C ASN A 86 -1.05 -11.45 5.62
N GLU A 87 0.27 -11.46 5.38
CA GLU A 87 1.03 -10.29 4.94
C GLU A 87 0.65 -9.83 3.52
N ILE A 88 0.48 -10.78 2.59
CA ILE A 88 0.01 -10.46 1.23
C ILE A 88 -1.43 -9.92 1.28
N ALA A 89 -2.29 -10.52 2.11
CA ALA A 89 -3.68 -10.10 2.25
C ALA A 89 -3.80 -8.71 2.91
N SER A 90 -3.07 -8.44 4.00
CA SER A 90 -3.07 -7.13 4.66
C SER A 90 -2.49 -6.06 3.74
N GLY A 91 -1.42 -6.35 3.00
CA GLY A 91 -0.89 -5.47 1.97
C GLY A 91 -1.90 -5.18 0.86
N ALA A 92 -2.67 -6.17 0.41
CA ALA A 92 -3.66 -6.00 -0.64
C ALA A 92 -4.81 -5.11 -0.19
N ILE A 93 -5.26 -5.27 1.07
CA ILE A 93 -6.26 -4.40 1.69
C ILE A 93 -5.72 -2.97 1.81
N PHE A 94 -4.50 -2.80 2.31
CA PHE A 94 -3.84 -1.49 2.39
C PHE A 94 -3.77 -0.80 1.01
N PHE A 95 -3.33 -1.53 -0.02
CA PHE A 95 -3.21 -1.01 -1.38
C PHE A 95 -4.57 -0.66 -1.98
N ALA A 96 -5.60 -1.50 -1.78
CA ALA A 96 -6.94 -1.22 -2.28
C ALA A 96 -7.57 0.00 -1.60
N VAL A 97 -7.56 0.05 -0.26
CA VAL A 97 -8.16 1.16 0.50
C VAL A 97 -7.38 2.45 0.26
N GLY A 98 -6.06 2.40 0.29
CA GLY A 98 -5.17 3.52 0.02
C GLY A 98 -5.30 4.03 -1.41
N GLY A 99 -5.16 3.15 -2.41
CA GLY A 99 -5.24 3.50 -3.82
C GLY A 99 -6.60 4.02 -4.26
N ILE A 100 -7.70 3.40 -3.81
CA ILE A 100 -9.06 3.87 -4.13
C ILE A 100 -9.31 5.24 -3.51
N GLY A 101 -9.00 5.42 -2.22
CA GLY A 101 -9.20 6.72 -1.57
C GLY A 101 -8.30 7.81 -2.16
N TRP A 102 -7.08 7.48 -2.57
CA TRP A 102 -6.20 8.38 -3.33
C TRP A 102 -6.82 8.78 -4.66
N LEU A 103 -7.36 7.83 -5.43
CA LEU A 103 -8.01 8.10 -6.71
C LEU A 103 -9.23 9.03 -6.52
N LEU A 104 -10.05 8.77 -5.50
CA LEU A 104 -11.17 9.65 -5.14
C LEU A 104 -10.71 11.06 -4.74
N ALA A 105 -9.58 11.17 -4.03
CA ALA A 105 -8.99 12.45 -3.64
C ALA A 105 -8.47 13.23 -4.86
N VAL A 106 -7.76 12.58 -5.79
CA VAL A 106 -7.29 13.19 -7.05
C VAL A 106 -8.46 13.63 -7.93
N CYS A 107 -9.53 12.82 -7.99
CA CYS A 107 -10.76 13.17 -8.69
C CYS A 107 -11.60 14.26 -7.98
N LYS A 108 -11.13 14.80 -6.84
CA LYS A 108 -11.84 15.79 -6.01
C LYS A 108 -13.24 15.32 -5.56
N LYS A 109 -13.43 14.01 -5.47
CA LYS A 109 -14.69 13.37 -5.03
C LYS A 109 -14.71 13.05 -3.54
N LEU A 110 -13.61 13.32 -2.83
CA LEU A 110 -13.46 13.00 -1.42
C LEU A 110 -13.62 14.27 -0.56
N PRO A 111 -14.73 14.42 0.19
CA PRO A 111 -14.93 15.58 1.07
C PRO A 111 -13.93 15.57 2.24
N ALA A 112 -13.65 16.74 2.81
CA ALA A 112 -12.55 16.92 3.79
C ALA A 112 -12.64 15.97 5.00
N GLY A 113 -13.82 15.78 5.58
CA GLY A 113 -14.01 14.85 6.71
C GLY A 113 -13.72 13.39 6.34
N LEU A 114 -14.19 12.97 5.15
CA LEU A 114 -13.94 11.63 4.65
C LEU A 114 -12.47 11.44 4.24
N ARG A 115 -11.80 12.49 3.75
CA ARG A 115 -10.36 12.50 3.47
C ARG A 115 -9.55 12.25 4.74
N SER A 116 -9.84 12.97 5.83
CA SER A 116 -9.13 12.76 7.10
C SER A 116 -9.34 11.34 7.65
N LEU A 117 -10.58 10.83 7.59
CA LEU A 117 -10.87 9.45 7.99
C LEU A 117 -10.09 8.45 7.14
N TRP A 118 -10.10 8.61 5.81
CA TRP A 118 -9.36 7.76 4.89
C TRP A 118 -7.85 7.76 5.16
N LEU A 119 -7.25 8.94 5.41
CA LEU A 119 -5.82 9.04 5.76
C LEU A 119 -5.50 8.23 7.01
N VAL A 120 -6.30 8.37 8.08
CA VAL A 120 -6.11 7.63 9.34
C VAL A 120 -6.27 6.12 9.14
N VAL A 121 -7.36 5.69 8.50
CA VAL A 121 -7.61 4.27 8.21
C VAL A 121 -6.46 3.67 7.40
N THR A 122 -5.99 4.37 6.37
CA THR A 122 -4.91 3.88 5.51
C THR A 122 -3.57 3.80 6.26
N MET A 123 -3.27 4.74 7.17
CA MET A 123 -2.09 4.65 8.03
C MET A 123 -2.15 3.42 8.95
N VAL A 124 -3.30 3.17 9.59
CA VAL A 124 -3.49 2.00 10.46
C VAL A 124 -3.34 0.70 9.67
N LEU A 125 -3.94 0.62 8.49
CA LEU A 125 -3.78 -0.54 7.60
C LEU A 125 -2.33 -0.76 7.17
N GLY A 126 -1.59 0.33 6.92
CA GLY A 126 -0.16 0.25 6.61
C GLY A 126 0.67 -0.32 7.76
N VAL A 127 0.37 0.07 9.00
CA VAL A 127 1.03 -0.48 10.19
C VAL A 127 0.66 -1.94 10.45
N ILE A 128 -0.57 -2.36 10.11
CA ILE A 128 -0.97 -3.78 10.20
C ILE A 128 -0.30 -4.62 9.10
N PHE A 129 -0.02 -4.00 7.95
CA PHE A 129 0.60 -4.67 6.82
C PHE A 129 2.08 -4.98 7.08
N VAL A 130 2.83 -4.02 7.63
CA VAL A 130 4.27 -4.15 7.96
C VAL A 130 4.50 -4.93 9.25
#